data_AF-A0A022MJD1-F1
#
_entry.id   AF-A0A022MJD1-F1
#
_cell.length_a   1.000
_cell.length_b   1.000
_cell.length_c   1.000
_cell.angle_alpha   90.00
_cell.angle_beta   90.00
_cell.angle_gamma   90.00
#
_symmetry.space_group_name_H-M   'P 1'
#
loop_
_entity.id
_entity.type
_entity.pdbx_description
1 polymer ?
#
loop_
_entity_poly.entity_id
_entity_poly.type
_entity_poly.pdbx_seq_one_letter_code
_entity_poly.pdbx_strand_id
1 'polypeptide(L)'
;PAWHDRPDMRRLLALLDREPALFAAYERIRVDAQEESVRIIARRLGTDDTQDVRPSVVVGAAAGVLTAALRQWARTAGDDTTGAADLAALVERAYDAVTAEAVTAAADRTTDE
;
A
#
# COMPACT_ATOMS: atom_id res chain seq x y z
N PRO A 1 22.58 -2.63 -0.15
CA PRO A 1 21.61 -1.67 -0.71
C PRO A 1 20.17 -2.09 -0.41
N ALA A 2 19.25 -1.14 -0.22
CA ALA A 2 17.85 -1.47 -0.06
C ALA A 2 17.31 -2.07 -1.37
N TRP A 3 16.22 -2.83 -1.30
CA TRP A 3 15.70 -3.53 -2.47
C TRP A 3 15.21 -2.58 -3.58
N HIS A 4 14.72 -1.39 -3.21
CA HIS A 4 14.25 -0.36 -4.13
C HIS A 4 15.38 0.38 -4.87
N ASP A 5 16.63 0.30 -4.38
CA ASP A 5 17.81 0.87 -5.05
C ASP A 5 18.28 0.01 -6.23
N ARG A 6 17.74 -1.20 -6.39
CA ARG A 6 18.15 -2.11 -7.45
C ARG A 6 17.59 -1.61 -8.79
N PRO A 7 18.41 -1.52 -9.85
CA PRO A 7 18.04 -0.87 -11.11
C PRO A 7 16.79 -1.49 -11.77
N ASP A 8 16.66 -2.81 -11.71
CA ASP A 8 15.56 -3.53 -12.36
C ASP A 8 14.28 -3.62 -11.52
N MET A 9 14.30 -3.12 -10.29
CA MET A 9 13.18 -3.33 -9.37
C MET A 9 11.90 -2.64 -9.85
N ARG A 10 12.01 -1.41 -10.37
CA ARG A 10 10.87 -0.70 -10.98
C ARG A 10 10.32 -1.45 -12.19
N ARG A 11 11.21 -2.01 -13.01
CA ARG A 11 10.85 -2.78 -14.21
C ARG A 11 10.13 -4.08 -13.85
N LEU A 12 10.57 -4.76 -12.79
CA LEU A 12 9.91 -5.95 -12.27
C LEU A 12 8.50 -5.64 -11.77
N LEU A 13 8.32 -4.56 -11.01
CA LEU A 13 6.99 -4.13 -10.56
C LEU A 13 6.09 -3.72 -11.74
N ALA A 14 6.64 -3.04 -12.75
CA ALA A 14 5.90 -2.70 -13.98
C ALA A 14 5.50 -3.93 -14.81
N LEU A 15 6.19 -5.06 -14.64
CA LEU A 15 5.84 -6.32 -15.30
C LEU A 15 4.59 -6.96 -14.67
N LEU A 16 4.36 -6.75 -13.37
CA LEU A 16 3.17 -7.27 -12.68
C LEU A 16 1.87 -6.81 -13.36
N ASP A 17 1.82 -5.56 -13.84
CA ASP A 17 0.63 -5.00 -14.50
C ASP A 17 0.34 -5.64 -15.88
N ARG A 18 1.32 -6.34 -16.48
CA ARG A 18 1.19 -6.94 -17.82
C ARG A 18 1.13 -8.47 -17.80
N GLU A 19 1.58 -9.10 -16.73
CA GLU A 19 1.71 -10.56 -16.62
C GLU A 19 0.78 -11.11 -15.53
N PRO A 20 -0.43 -11.61 -15.88
CA PRO A 20 -1.45 -12.02 -14.91
C PRO A 20 -0.97 -13.10 -13.92
N ALA A 21 -0.14 -14.03 -14.37
CA ALA A 21 0.41 -15.07 -13.50
C ALA A 21 1.37 -14.50 -12.45
N LEU A 22 2.18 -13.50 -12.81
CA LEU A 22 3.08 -12.82 -11.87
C LEU A 22 2.28 -11.95 -10.91
N PHE A 23 1.25 -11.24 -11.41
CA PHE A 23 0.32 -10.49 -10.57
C PHE A 23 -0.33 -11.39 -9.51
N ALA A 24 -0.90 -12.53 -9.92
CA ALA A 24 -1.55 -13.46 -8.99
C ALA A 24 -0.58 -14.03 -7.94
N ALA A 25 0.64 -14.38 -8.35
CA ALA A 25 1.67 -14.84 -7.42
C ALA A 25 2.07 -13.76 -6.41
N TYR A 26 2.23 -12.51 -6.87
CA TYR A 26 2.55 -11.38 -6.02
C TYR A 26 1.43 -11.05 -5.03
N GLU A 27 0.18 -11.02 -5.49
CA GLU A 27 -0.97 -10.75 -4.62
C GLU A 27 -1.13 -11.83 -3.55
N ARG A 28 -0.86 -13.11 -3.85
CA ARG A 28 -0.86 -14.17 -2.84
C ARG A 28 0.16 -13.90 -1.73
N ILE A 29 1.40 -13.59 -2.09
CA ILE A 29 2.46 -13.26 -1.12
C ILE A 29 2.04 -12.07 -0.25
N ARG A 30 1.41 -11.06 -0.87
CA ARG A 30 0.93 -9.87 -0.16
C ARG A 30 -0.20 -10.17 0.82
N VAL A 31 -1.19 -10.97 0.41
CA VAL A 31 -2.30 -11.37 1.28
C VAL A 31 -1.78 -12.14 2.49
N ASP A 32 -0.89 -13.12 2.27
CA ASP A 32 -0.28 -13.89 3.36
C ASP A 32 0.47 -12.98 4.35
N ALA A 33 1.21 -11.98 3.84
CA ALA A 33 1.90 -10.99 4.69
C ALA A 33 0.93 -10.04 5.43
N GLN A 34 -0.20 -9.69 4.82
CA GLN A 34 -1.24 -8.88 5.45
C GLN A 34 -1.92 -9.64 6.59
N GLU A 35 -2.18 -10.95 6.46
CA GLU A 35 -2.78 -11.76 7.52
C GLU A 35 -1.93 -11.79 8.80
N GLU A 36 -0.60 -11.91 8.67
CA GLU A 36 0.31 -11.77 9.82
C GLU A 36 0.23 -10.36 10.42
N SER A 37 0.18 -9.33 9.58
CA SER A 37 0.07 -7.94 10.04
C SER A 37 -1.23 -7.69 10.82
N VAL A 38 -2.35 -8.27 10.38
CA VAL A 38 -3.64 -8.19 11.08
C VAL A 38 -3.52 -8.80 12.48
N ARG A 39 -2.93 -10.00 12.60
CA ARG A 39 -2.67 -10.66 13.90
C ARG A 39 -1.79 -9.81 14.81
N ILE A 40 -0.79 -9.13 14.28
CA ILE A 40 0.08 -8.23 15.05
C ILE A 40 -0.70 -7.00 15.56
N ILE A 41 -1.50 -6.37 14.70
CA ILE A 41 -2.27 -5.18 15.07
C ILE A 41 -3.37 -5.51 16.08
N ALA A 42 -4.12 -6.60 15.90
CA ALA A 42 -5.13 -7.05 16.86
C ALA A 42 -4.53 -7.27 18.26
N ARG A 43 -3.39 -7.97 18.32
CA ARG A 43 -2.64 -8.18 19.57
C ARG A 43 -2.22 -6.87 20.24
N ARG A 44 -1.80 -5.87 19.45
CA ARG A 44 -1.41 -4.54 19.98
C ARG A 44 -2.61 -3.74 20.49
N LEU A 45 -3.78 -3.92 19.88
CA LEU A 45 -5.02 -3.26 20.28
C LEU A 45 -5.77 -4.00 21.40
N GLY A 46 -5.34 -5.22 21.73
CA GLY A 46 -6.03 -6.08 22.71
C GLY A 46 -7.39 -6.58 22.20
N THR A 47 -7.53 -6.76 20.88
CA THR A 47 -8.79 -7.15 20.23
C THR A 47 -8.67 -8.54 19.58
N ASP A 48 -9.82 -9.17 19.33
CA ASP A 48 -9.92 -10.43 18.57
C ASP A 48 -9.87 -10.12 17.07
N ASP A 49 -8.97 -10.77 16.32
CA ASP A 49 -8.75 -10.52 14.89
C ASP A 49 -9.81 -11.13 13.97
N THR A 50 -10.64 -12.03 14.49
CA THR A 50 -11.72 -12.69 13.72
C THR A 50 -13.06 -12.00 13.89
N GLN A 51 -13.29 -11.34 15.02
CA GLN A 51 -14.55 -10.66 15.35
C GLN A 51 -14.46 -9.15 15.25
N ASP A 52 -13.28 -8.55 15.47
CA ASP A 52 -13.07 -7.11 15.30
C ASP A 52 -12.55 -6.80 13.90
N VAL A 53 -13.31 -6.02 13.15
CA VAL A 53 -12.96 -5.62 11.78
C VAL A 53 -11.87 -4.54 11.74
N ARG A 54 -11.61 -3.84 12.85
CA ARG A 54 -10.67 -2.69 12.86
C ARG A 54 -9.24 -3.05 12.48
N PRO A 55 -8.62 -4.14 13.01
CA PRO A 55 -7.26 -4.52 12.61
C PRO A 55 -7.13 -4.83 11.11
N SER A 56 -8.10 -5.54 10.52
CA SER A 56 -8.08 -5.88 9.10
C SER A 56 -8.30 -4.67 8.21
N VAL A 57 -9.19 -3.75 8.59
CA VAL A 57 -9.40 -2.48 7.87
C VAL A 57 -8.15 -1.61 7.88
N VAL A 58 -7.50 -1.45 9.04
CA VAL A 58 -6.27 -0.63 9.14
C VAL A 58 -5.14 -1.21 8.29
N VAL A 59 -4.92 -2.52 8.35
CA VAL A 59 -3.89 -3.18 7.53
C VAL A 59 -4.23 -3.09 6.04
N GLY A 60 -5.49 -3.31 5.67
CA GLY A 60 -5.95 -3.18 4.29
C GLY A 60 -5.75 -1.78 3.72
N ALA A 61 -6.08 -0.74 4.50
CA ALA A 61 -5.84 0.65 4.11
C ALA A 61 -4.34 0.95 3.91
N ALA A 62 -3.50 0.56 4.86
CA ALA A 62 -2.05 0.73 4.76
C ALA A 62 -1.45 -0.03 3.57
N ALA A 63 -1.90 -1.25 3.31
CA ALA A 63 -1.48 -2.03 2.15
C ALA A 63 -1.93 -1.39 0.82
N GLY A 64 -3.13 -0.80 0.79
CA GLY A 64 -3.63 -0.02 -0.34
C GLY A 64 -2.74 1.19 -0.64
N VAL A 65 -2.34 1.94 0.38
CA VAL A 65 -1.39 3.07 0.28
C VAL A 65 -0.07 2.62 -0.35
N LEU A 66 0.54 1.56 0.17
CA LEU A 66 1.80 1.02 -0.36
C LEU A 66 1.63 0.55 -1.83
N THR A 67 0.51 -0.10 -2.14
CA THR A 67 0.21 -0.56 -3.51
C THR A 67 0.10 0.62 -4.48
N ALA A 68 -0.59 1.69 -4.09
CA ALA A 68 -0.74 2.88 -4.90
C ALA A 68 0.62 3.55 -5.17
N ALA A 69 1.45 3.71 -4.13
CA ALA A 69 2.80 4.25 -4.24
C ALA A 69 3.69 3.39 -5.16
N LEU A 70 3.68 2.06 -4.99
CA LEU A 70 4.47 1.13 -5.81
C LEU A 70 4.06 1.16 -7.29
N ARG A 71 2.75 1.22 -7.58
CA ARG A 71 2.26 1.34 -8.96
C ARG A 71 2.67 2.65 -9.60
N GLN A 72 2.60 3.75 -8.87
CA GLN A 72 3.06 5.05 -9.36
C GLN A 72 4.58 5.05 -9.59
N TRP A 73 5.34 4.43 -8.70
CA TRP A 73 6.77 4.27 -8.84
C TRP A 73 7.13 3.43 -10.07
N ALA A 74 6.47 2.29 -10.27
CA ALA A 74 6.66 1.40 -11.41
C ALA A 74 6.39 2.07 -12.76
N ARG A 75 5.43 3.00 -12.85
CA ARG A 75 5.15 3.76 -14.08
C ARG A 75 6.32 4.63 -14.56
N THR A 76 7.27 4.94 -13.69
CA THR A 76 8.50 5.68 -14.04
C THR A 76 9.65 4.79 -14.52
N ALA A 77 9.43 3.46 -14.64
CA ALA A 77 10.42 2.50 -15.13
C ALA A 77 10.73 2.72 -16.62
N GLY A 78 11.65 3.63 -16.92
CA GLY A 78 12.05 4.01 -18.29
C GLY A 78 12.40 5.48 -18.46
N ASP A 79 12.15 6.29 -17.44
CA ASP A 79 12.65 7.66 -17.36
C ASP A 79 13.90 7.69 -16.46
N ASP A 80 15.07 7.70 -17.10
CA ASP A 80 16.36 7.81 -16.42
C ASP A 80 16.64 9.25 -15.94
N THR A 81 15.88 10.24 -16.43
CA THR A 81 15.98 11.66 -16.04
C THR A 81 15.14 12.02 -14.83
N THR A 82 14.02 11.34 -14.63
CA THR A 82 13.29 11.33 -13.35
C THR A 82 13.99 10.34 -12.43
N GLY A 83 15.14 10.77 -11.89
CA GLY A 83 15.89 10.02 -10.87
C GLY A 83 14.90 9.42 -9.89
N ALA A 84 14.98 8.09 -9.69
CA ALA A 84 13.99 7.27 -9.00
C ALA A 84 13.21 8.11 -7.98
N ALA A 85 12.01 8.56 -8.34
CA ALA A 85 11.21 9.36 -7.43
C ALA A 85 11.22 8.62 -6.10
N ASP A 86 11.71 9.27 -5.03
CA ASP A 86 12.00 8.58 -3.78
C ASP A 86 10.73 7.83 -3.38
N LEU A 87 10.82 6.49 -3.35
CA LEU A 87 9.69 5.64 -3.05
C LEU A 87 9.10 6.05 -1.69
N ALA A 88 9.94 6.53 -0.76
CA ALA A 88 9.49 7.11 0.50
C ALA A 88 8.56 8.31 0.27
N ALA A 89 8.94 9.27 -0.57
CA ALA A 89 8.10 10.42 -0.89
C ALA A 89 6.79 10.04 -1.60
N LEU A 90 6.78 8.96 -2.39
CA LEU A 90 5.54 8.41 -2.96
C LEU A 90 4.63 7.77 -1.91
N VAL A 91 5.22 7.06 -0.94
CA VAL A 91 4.49 6.47 0.19
C VAL A 91 3.90 7.55 1.09
N GLU A 92 4.67 8.59 1.40
CA GLU A 92 4.20 9.75 2.18
C GLU A 92 3.00 10.42 1.51
N ARG A 93 3.10 10.76 0.22
CA ARG A 93 1.98 11.34 -0.52
C ARG A 93 0.73 10.45 -0.55
N ALA A 94 0.92 9.14 -0.64
CA ALA A 94 -0.20 8.20 -0.63
C ALA A 94 -0.87 8.11 0.76
N TYR A 95 -0.10 8.23 1.85
CA TYR A 95 -0.64 8.36 3.21
C TYR A 95 -1.38 9.68 3.41
N ASP A 96 -0.82 10.79 2.92
CA ASP A 96 -1.48 12.09 2.97
C ASP A 96 -2.83 12.04 2.26
N ALA A 97 -2.88 11.42 1.08
CA ALA A 97 -4.10 11.27 0.30
C ALA A 97 -5.18 10.49 1.06
N VAL A 98 -4.88 9.30 1.59
CA VAL A 98 -5.89 8.51 2.31
C VAL A 98 -6.36 9.21 3.59
N THR A 99 -5.46 9.94 4.26
CA THR A 99 -5.79 10.67 5.48
C THR A 99 -6.71 11.86 5.17
N ALA A 100 -6.40 12.62 4.12
CA ALA A 100 -7.24 13.73 3.68
C ALA A 100 -8.65 13.27 3.31
N GLU A 101 -8.79 12.18 2.55
CA GLU A 101 -10.10 11.61 2.20
C GLU A 101 -10.88 11.16 3.44
N ALA A 102 -10.22 10.53 4.43
CA ALA A 102 -10.85 10.12 5.67
C ALA A 102 -11.35 11.32 6.51
N VAL A 103 -10.58 12.42 6.54
CA VAL A 103 -10.97 13.66 7.23
C VAL A 103 -12.16 14.31 6.54
N THR A 104 -12.16 14.43 5.21
CA THR A 104 -13.29 14.95 4.43
C THR A 104 -14.56 14.14 4.67
N ALA A 105 -14.47 12.81 4.57
CA ALA A 105 -15.60 11.93 4.81
C ALA A 105 -16.13 11.97 6.26
N ALA A 106 -15.31 12.38 7.23
CA ALA A 106 -15.76 12.62 8.59
C ALA A 106 -16.48 13.98 8.74
N ALA A 107 -15.99 15.02 8.10
CA ALA A 107 -16.59 16.36 8.12
C ALA A 107 -17.99 16.38 7.45
N ASP A 108 -18.15 15.68 6.33
CA ASP A 108 -19.43 15.59 5.64
C ASP A 108 -20.52 14.94 6.53
N ARG A 109 -20.17 13.89 7.27
CA ARG A 109 -21.09 13.24 8.23
C ARG A 109 -21.54 14.14 9.37
N THR A 110 -20.71 15.10 9.77
CA THR A 110 -21.07 16.07 10.83
C THR A 110 -21.92 17.23 10.33
N THR A 111 -22.03 17.39 9.00
CA THR A 111 -22.83 18.47 8.39
C THR A 111 -24.26 17.99 8.05
N ASP A 112 -24.45 16.68 7.89
CA ASP A 112 -25.75 16.02 7.65
C ASP A 112 -26.55 15.72 8.94
N GLU A 113 -25.99 15.98 10.13
CA GLU A 113 -26.61 15.78 11.46
C GLU A 113 -27.04 17.11 12.09
#